data_AF-A0A558G2R0-F1
#
_entry.id   AF-A0A558G2R0-F1
#
_cell.length_a   1.000
_cell.length_b   1.000
_cell.length_c   1.000
_cell.angle_alpha   90.00
_cell.angle_beta   90.00
_cell.angle_gamma   90.00
#
_symmetry.space_group_name_H-M   'P 1'
#
loop_
_entity.id
_entity.type
_entity.pdbx_description
1 polymer ?
#
loop_
_entity_poly.entity_id
_entity_poly.type
_entity_poly.pdbx_seq_one_letter_code
_entity_poly.pdbx_strand_id
1 'polypeptide(L)'
;MAQGDAELEARLAEQDEFEPTEEFVAQANVSDPDIYDEFEENWPDCWERAADLLDWDADYDEVLDDSNPPFYEWFTGGELNACYNCVDRHVENGDKNRVAIKWEGEHGETRTYTYQDLYREVNEFAAALRDLGVEEDDVVTLYMPMVPELPIAMLAC
;
A
#
# COMPACT_ATOMS: atom_id res chain seq x y z
N MET A 1 -25.02 -23.36 -35.40
CA MET A 1 -25.86 -22.14 -35.26
C MET A 1 -26.00 -21.84 -33.79
N ALA A 2 -25.12 -20.99 -33.29
CA ALA A 2 -25.32 -20.20 -32.08
C ALA A 2 -24.72 -18.83 -32.41
N GLN A 3 -25.45 -18.09 -33.25
CA GLN A 3 -25.31 -16.65 -33.38
C GLN A 3 -26.13 -16.06 -32.22
N GLY A 4 -25.52 -15.18 -31.43
CA GLY A 4 -26.25 -14.38 -30.45
C GLY A 4 -25.55 -14.29 -29.10
N ASP A 5 -24.44 -13.53 -29.05
CA ASP A 5 -24.14 -12.60 -27.94
C ASP A 5 -22.96 -11.67 -28.34
N ALA A 6 -23.00 -11.16 -29.56
CA ALA A 6 -22.06 -10.14 -30.05
C ALA A 6 -22.80 -8.81 -30.27
N GLU A 7 -23.74 -8.48 -29.37
CA GLU A 7 -24.59 -7.29 -29.51
C GLU A 7 -24.21 -6.29 -28.41
N LEU A 8 -23.39 -5.31 -28.81
CA LEU A 8 -23.00 -4.06 -28.10
C LEU A 8 -21.82 -4.11 -27.12
N GLU A 9 -20.66 -4.61 -27.56
CA GLU A 9 -19.40 -3.99 -27.15
C GLU A 9 -19.04 -2.92 -28.19
N ALA A 10 -18.97 -1.65 -27.76
CA ALA A 10 -18.35 -0.60 -28.55
C ALA A 10 -16.87 -0.99 -28.72
N ARG A 11 -16.53 -1.67 -29.82
CA ARG A 11 -15.16 -2.00 -30.18
C ARG A 11 -14.34 -0.71 -30.16
N LEU A 12 -13.54 -0.54 -29.10
CA LEU A 12 -12.44 0.41 -29.11
C LEU A 12 -11.64 0.14 -30.40
N ALA A 13 -11.19 1.21 -31.06
CA ALA A 13 -10.28 1.04 -32.19
C ALA A 13 -9.11 0.17 -31.73
N GLU A 14 -8.69 -0.75 -32.60
CA GLU A 14 -7.54 -1.62 -32.35
C GLU A 14 -6.36 -0.73 -31.93
N GLN A 15 -5.86 -0.94 -30.71
CA GLN A 15 -4.76 -0.15 -30.16
C GLN A 15 -3.45 -0.80 -30.59
N ASP A 16 -2.45 0.01 -30.89
CA ASP A 16 -1.10 -0.49 -31.09
C ASP A 16 -0.60 -1.14 -29.80
N GLU A 17 -0.08 -2.37 -29.91
CA GLU A 17 0.56 -3.09 -28.81
C GLU A 17 2.07 -2.80 -28.83
N PHE A 18 2.63 -2.48 -27.66
CA PHE A 18 4.05 -2.18 -27.52
C PHE A 18 4.66 -3.10 -26.47
N GLU A 19 5.57 -3.97 -26.90
CA GLU A 19 6.33 -4.81 -25.98
C GLU A 19 7.36 -3.96 -25.20
N PRO A 20 7.57 -4.25 -23.90
CA PRO A 20 8.62 -3.59 -23.13
C PRO A 20 10.00 -3.91 -23.69
N THR A 21 10.94 -2.98 -23.54
CA THR A 21 12.32 -3.23 -23.96
C THR A 21 12.99 -4.28 -23.07
N GLU A 22 13.94 -5.03 -23.63
CA GLU A 22 14.70 -6.04 -22.86
C GLU A 22 15.38 -5.45 -21.62
N GLU A 23 15.90 -4.22 -21.72
CA GLU A 23 16.51 -3.48 -20.60
C GLU A 23 15.50 -3.18 -19.47
N PHE A 24 14.23 -2.93 -19.82
CA PHE A 24 13.17 -2.72 -18.85
C PHE A 24 12.74 -4.03 -18.19
N VAL A 25 12.61 -5.11 -18.97
CA VAL A 25 12.28 -6.44 -18.43
C VAL A 25 13.36 -6.94 -17.49
N ALA A 26 14.64 -6.71 -17.79
CA ALA A 26 15.77 -7.17 -16.99
C ALA A 26 15.86 -6.58 -15.57
N GLN A 27 15.18 -5.46 -15.30
CA GLN A 27 15.14 -4.81 -13.97
C GLN A 27 13.78 -4.98 -13.28
N ALA A 28 12.85 -5.74 -13.87
CA ALA A 28 11.53 -5.95 -13.29
C ALA A 28 11.62 -6.80 -12.01
N ASN A 29 10.77 -6.50 -11.03
CA ASN A 29 10.67 -7.30 -9.79
C ASN A 29 10.10 -8.71 -10.05
N VAL A 30 9.32 -8.85 -11.12
CA VAL A 30 8.76 -10.12 -11.60
C VAL A 30 8.86 -10.11 -13.12
N SER A 31 9.53 -11.12 -13.67
CA SER A 31 9.72 -11.28 -15.12
C SER A 31 9.31 -12.66 -15.62
N ASP A 32 9.00 -13.59 -14.71
CA ASP A 32 8.61 -14.95 -15.02
C ASP A 32 7.09 -15.01 -15.27
N PRO A 33 6.63 -15.39 -16.47
CA PRO A 33 5.20 -15.52 -16.76
C PRO A 33 4.53 -16.65 -15.97
N ASP A 34 5.28 -17.62 -15.45
CA ASP A 34 4.72 -18.74 -14.67
C ASP A 34 4.12 -18.25 -13.33
N ILE A 35 4.36 -16.99 -12.94
CA ILE A 35 3.74 -16.35 -11.77
C ILE A 35 2.21 -16.39 -11.80
N TYR A 36 1.60 -16.35 -12.99
CA TYR A 36 0.15 -16.41 -13.12
C TYR A 36 -0.37 -17.81 -12.77
N ASP A 37 0.28 -18.84 -13.28
CA ASP A 37 -0.05 -20.23 -12.96
C ASP A 37 0.20 -20.52 -11.47
N GLU A 38 1.31 -20.00 -10.90
CA GLU A 38 1.60 -20.12 -9.46
C GLU A 38 0.49 -19.49 -8.60
N PHE A 39 -0.01 -18.32 -8.97
CA PHE A 39 -1.08 -17.63 -8.25
C PHE A 39 -2.43 -18.35 -8.37
N GLU A 40 -2.74 -18.93 -9.54
CA GLU A 40 -3.95 -19.73 -9.75
C GLU A 40 -3.91 -21.05 -8.97
N GLU A 41 -2.76 -21.74 -8.98
CA GLU A 41 -2.61 -23.06 -8.35
C GLU A 41 -2.55 -22.98 -6.82
N ASN A 42 -1.96 -21.91 -6.25
CA ASN A 42 -1.77 -21.75 -4.81
C ASN A 42 -2.75 -20.76 -4.18
N TRP A 43 -3.88 -20.46 -4.83
CA TRP A 43 -4.90 -19.60 -4.23
C TRP A 43 -5.49 -20.24 -2.96
N PRO A 44 -5.64 -19.51 -1.83
CA PRO A 44 -5.29 -18.11 -1.58
C PRO A 44 -3.86 -17.89 -1.03
N ASP A 45 -3.16 -18.96 -0.63
CA ASP A 45 -1.86 -18.94 0.03
C ASP A 45 -0.74 -18.24 -0.79
N CYS A 46 -0.92 -18.07 -2.10
CA CYS A 46 -0.04 -17.24 -2.93
C CYS A 46 0.13 -15.80 -2.40
N TRP A 47 -0.83 -15.31 -1.61
CA TRP A 47 -0.78 -14.00 -0.95
C TRP A 47 0.13 -13.94 0.29
N GLU A 48 0.59 -15.06 0.84
CA GLU A 48 1.62 -15.06 1.89
C GLU A 48 2.87 -14.31 1.44
N ARG A 49 3.22 -14.40 0.15
CA ARG A 49 4.33 -13.65 -0.46
C ARG A 49 4.20 -12.13 -0.28
N ALA A 50 2.98 -11.60 -0.26
CA ALA A 50 2.73 -10.18 -0.01
C ALA A 50 2.74 -9.87 1.50
N ALA A 51 2.20 -10.78 2.33
CA ALA A 51 2.23 -10.65 3.78
C ALA A 51 3.66 -10.64 4.33
N ASP A 52 4.58 -11.39 3.73
CA ASP A 52 6.01 -11.44 4.06
C ASP A 52 6.74 -10.10 3.83
N LEU A 53 6.14 -9.17 3.08
CA LEU A 53 6.69 -7.83 2.87
C LEU A 53 6.36 -6.86 4.03
N LEU A 54 5.49 -7.29 4.94
CA LEU A 54 5.02 -6.53 6.09
C LEU A 54 5.65 -7.08 7.36
N ASP A 55 5.91 -6.17 8.29
CA ASP A 55 6.25 -6.52 9.66
C ASP A 55 4.96 -6.61 10.48
N TRP A 56 4.74 -7.77 11.07
CA TRP A 56 3.58 -8.09 11.90
C TRP A 56 3.97 -8.00 13.38
N ASP A 57 3.08 -7.40 14.17
CA ASP A 57 3.19 -7.40 15.64
C ASP A 57 2.74 -8.75 16.21
N ALA A 58 1.73 -9.36 15.58
CA ALA A 58 1.31 -10.74 15.79
C ALA A 58 1.05 -11.43 14.45
N ASP A 59 1.57 -12.66 14.30
CA ASP A 59 1.35 -13.49 13.12
C ASP A 59 -0.13 -13.80 12.92
N TYR A 60 -0.55 -13.93 11.66
CA TYR A 60 -1.91 -14.36 11.30
C TYR A 60 -2.07 -15.89 11.30
N ASP A 61 -3.30 -16.35 11.50
CA ASP A 61 -3.66 -17.77 11.55
C ASP A 61 -4.09 -18.31 10.17
N GLU A 62 -4.76 -17.50 9.35
CA GLU A 62 -5.31 -17.88 8.04
C GLU A 62 -5.27 -16.71 7.04
N VAL A 63 -4.91 -17.00 5.79
CA VAL A 63 -4.74 -15.99 4.73
C VAL A 63 -6.08 -15.38 4.31
N LEU A 64 -7.12 -16.19 4.14
CA LEU A 64 -8.45 -15.76 3.73
C LEU A 64 -9.52 -16.64 4.39
N ASP A 65 -10.34 -16.04 5.24
CA ASP A 65 -11.62 -16.63 5.68
C ASP A 65 -12.73 -16.20 4.70
N ASP A 66 -13.22 -17.15 3.91
CA ASP A 66 -14.32 -16.98 2.96
C ASP A 66 -15.62 -17.65 3.42
N SER A 67 -15.70 -18.07 4.69
CA SER A 67 -16.80 -18.87 5.22
C SER A 67 -18.13 -18.11 5.35
N ASN A 68 -18.10 -16.77 5.35
CA ASN A 68 -19.27 -15.91 5.53
C ASN A 68 -19.44 -14.80 4.46
N PRO A 69 -19.67 -15.12 3.18
CA PRO A 69 -19.90 -14.10 2.16
C PRO A 69 -21.12 -13.22 2.47
N PRO A 70 -21.05 -11.88 2.29
CA PRO A 70 -19.99 -11.11 1.61
C PRO A 70 -18.89 -10.56 2.55
N PHE A 71 -18.80 -11.04 3.79
CA PHE A 71 -17.83 -10.59 4.79
C PHE A 71 -16.58 -11.47 4.74
N TYR A 72 -15.70 -11.17 3.80
CA TYR A 72 -14.40 -11.83 3.68
C TYR A 72 -13.39 -11.18 4.62
N GLU A 73 -12.58 -11.99 5.28
CA GLU A 73 -11.54 -11.53 6.20
C GLU A 73 -10.18 -12.03 5.72
N TRP A 74 -9.20 -11.13 5.61
CA TRP A 74 -7.85 -11.45 5.16
C TRP A 74 -6.88 -11.41 6.32
N PHE A 75 -5.96 -12.38 6.38
CA PHE A 75 -4.92 -12.47 7.41
C PHE A 75 -5.50 -12.43 8.84
N THR A 76 -6.48 -13.30 9.09
CA THR A 76 -7.22 -13.32 10.36
C THR A 76 -6.29 -13.62 11.53
N GLY A 77 -6.52 -12.96 12.67
CA GLY A 77 -5.67 -13.07 13.86
C GLY A 77 -4.36 -12.28 13.78
N GLY A 78 -3.99 -11.77 12.59
CA GLY A 78 -2.78 -10.96 12.44
C GLY A 78 -2.97 -9.54 12.97
N GLU A 79 -1.94 -9.02 13.63
CA GLU A 79 -1.90 -7.65 14.12
C GLU A 79 -0.70 -6.92 13.51
N LEU A 80 -0.91 -5.71 13.01
CA LEU A 80 0.15 -4.85 12.51
C LEU A 80 -0.21 -3.38 12.68
N ASN A 81 0.80 -2.52 12.67
CA ASN A 81 0.63 -1.08 12.57
C ASN A 81 1.08 -0.54 11.20
N ALA A 82 0.22 0.22 10.54
CA ALA A 82 0.51 0.80 9.22
C ALA A 82 1.65 1.83 9.28
N CYS A 83 1.67 2.70 10.31
CA CYS A 83 2.75 3.67 10.50
C CYS A 83 4.09 2.97 10.71
N TYR A 84 4.12 1.91 11.54
CA TYR A 84 5.33 1.14 11.78
C TYR A 84 5.93 0.59 10.49
N ASN A 85 5.08 -0.01 9.64
CA ASN A 85 5.46 -0.53 8.32
C ASN A 85 5.88 0.57 7.33
N CYS A 86 5.31 1.77 7.44
CA CYS A 86 5.60 2.87 6.52
C CYS A 86 6.78 3.76 6.96
N VAL A 87 7.12 3.81 8.25
CA VAL A 87 8.05 4.80 8.81
C VAL A 87 9.05 4.16 9.77
N ASP A 88 8.58 3.61 10.88
CA ASP A 88 9.40 3.22 12.03
C ASP A 88 10.43 2.17 11.65
N ARG A 89 10.01 1.08 10.97
CA ARG A 89 10.92 0.01 10.54
C ARG A 89 12.06 0.52 9.67
N HIS A 90 11.84 1.54 8.85
CA HIS A 90 12.88 2.12 8.00
C HIS A 90 13.89 2.92 8.82
N VAL A 91 13.43 3.63 9.86
CA VAL A 91 14.33 4.32 10.79
C VAL A 91 15.20 3.30 11.54
N GLU A 92 14.58 2.24 12.06
CA GLU A 92 15.24 1.18 12.83
C GLU A 92 16.26 0.38 12.00
N ASN A 93 15.92 0.09 10.74
CA ASN A 93 16.80 -0.60 9.79
C ASN A 93 17.97 0.26 9.27
N GLY A 94 18.13 1.49 9.79
CA GLY A 94 19.27 2.36 9.49
C GLY A 94 19.06 3.33 8.34
N ASP A 95 17.88 3.34 7.71
CA ASP A 95 17.50 4.24 6.61
C ASP A 95 17.04 5.63 7.10
N LYS A 96 17.32 5.98 8.36
CA LYS A 96 16.90 7.25 8.98
C LYS A 96 17.18 8.52 8.14
N ASN A 97 18.28 8.56 7.40
CA ASN A 97 18.68 9.71 6.56
C ASN A 97 18.20 9.59 5.10
N ARG A 98 17.57 8.47 4.72
CA ARG A 98 16.99 8.28 3.39
C ARG A 98 15.76 9.15 3.26
N VAL A 99 15.60 9.76 2.08
CA VAL A 99 14.44 10.60 1.76
C VAL A 99 13.19 9.71 1.68
N ALA A 100 12.18 10.03 2.50
CA ALA A 100 10.88 9.38 2.49
C ALA A 100 9.89 10.17 1.63
N ILE A 101 9.83 11.50 1.81
CA ILE A 101 8.95 12.38 1.05
C ILE A 101 9.78 13.45 0.37
N LYS A 102 9.60 13.59 -0.94
CA LYS A 102 10.01 14.76 -1.72
C LYS A 102 8.76 15.42 -2.27
N TRP A 103 8.46 16.60 -1.75
CA TRP A 103 7.27 17.37 -2.11
C TRP A 103 7.65 18.57 -2.95
N GLU A 104 6.86 18.82 -3.99
CA GLU A 104 6.96 19.98 -4.88
C GLU A 104 5.58 20.68 -4.91
N GLY A 105 5.56 21.94 -4.51
CA GLY A 105 4.39 22.80 -4.51
C GLY A 105 4.13 23.46 -5.85
N GLU A 106 2.91 23.97 -6.05
CA GLU A 106 2.48 24.59 -7.30
C GLU A 106 3.31 25.82 -7.71
N HIS A 107 3.90 26.55 -6.75
CA HIS A 107 4.71 27.74 -7.02
C HIS A 107 6.22 27.44 -6.97
N GLY A 108 6.59 26.17 -7.08
CA GLY A 108 7.98 25.71 -7.05
C GLY A 108 8.58 25.61 -5.65
N GLU A 109 7.76 25.68 -4.60
CA GLU A 109 8.21 25.33 -3.26
C GLU A 109 8.64 23.87 -3.23
N THR A 110 9.69 23.56 -2.47
CA THR A 110 10.09 22.17 -2.29
C THR A 110 10.34 21.89 -0.82
N ARG A 111 9.97 20.68 -0.40
CA ARG A 111 10.27 20.17 0.94
C ARG A 111 10.71 18.73 0.84
N THR A 112 11.67 18.35 1.67
CA THR A 112 12.20 17.00 1.72
C THR A 112 12.17 16.53 3.17
N TYR A 113 11.57 15.37 3.40
CA TYR A 113 11.55 14.71 4.70
C TYR A 113 12.36 13.42 4.58
N THR A 114 13.35 13.27 5.45
CA THR A 114 13.95 11.95 5.67
C THR A 114 13.00 11.07 6.48
N TYR A 115 13.23 9.75 6.53
CA TYR A 115 12.47 8.87 7.43
C TYR A 115 12.55 9.35 8.89
N GLN A 116 13.69 9.89 9.32
CA GLN A 116 13.82 10.44 10.68
C GLN A 116 12.97 11.69 10.90
N ASP A 117 12.85 12.55 9.89
CA ASP A 117 12.01 13.75 9.98
C ASP A 117 10.53 13.34 9.99
N LEU A 118 10.14 12.44 9.08
CA LEU A 118 8.77 11.92 9.00
C LEU A 118 8.35 11.24 10.31
N TYR A 119 9.22 10.39 10.89
CA TYR A 119 8.99 9.75 12.19
C TYR A 119 8.69 10.76 13.30
N ARG A 120 9.42 11.89 13.34
CA ARG A 120 9.20 12.92 14.37
C ARG A 120 7.87 13.63 14.17
N GLU A 121 7.59 14.09 12.95
CA GLU A 121 6.36 14.82 12.64
C GLU A 121 5.11 13.97 12.89
N VAL A 122 5.15 12.68 12.52
CA VAL A 122 4.05 11.74 12.77
C VAL A 122 3.85 11.54 14.28
N ASN A 123 4.92 11.29 15.04
CA ASN A 123 4.82 11.11 16.49
C ASN A 123 4.35 12.38 17.22
N GLU A 124 4.79 13.56 16.78
CA GLU A 124 4.35 14.85 17.34
C GLU A 124 2.86 15.08 17.07
N PHE A 125 2.38 14.80 15.85
CA PHE A 125 0.96 14.92 15.53
C PHE A 125 0.11 13.88 16.26
N ALA A 126 0.57 12.63 16.34
CA ALA A 126 -0.12 11.56 17.08
C ALA A 126 -0.21 11.87 18.58
N ALA A 127 0.81 12.51 19.16
CA ALA A 127 0.76 12.99 20.54
C ALA A 127 -0.28 14.11 20.71
N ALA A 128 -0.37 15.04 19.75
CA ALA A 128 -1.37 16.09 19.78
C ALA A 128 -2.81 15.55 19.64
N LEU A 129 -3.04 14.54 18.81
CA LEU A 129 -4.35 13.87 18.71
C LEU A 129 -4.73 13.18 20.03
N ARG A 130 -3.79 12.48 20.66
CA ARG A 130 -3.99 11.86 21.98
C ARG A 130 -4.30 12.90 23.06
N ASP A 131 -3.64 14.06 23.05
CA ASP A 131 -3.94 15.16 23.99
C ASP A 131 -5.34 15.77 23.77
N LEU A 132 -5.89 15.66 22.55
CA LEU A 132 -7.26 16.05 22.22
C LEU A 132 -8.29 14.96 22.58
N GLY A 133 -7.84 13.80 23.03
CA GLY A 133 -8.68 12.68 23.46
C GLY A 133 -9.10 11.73 22.33
N VAL A 134 -8.36 11.70 21.21
CA VAL A 134 -8.57 10.69 20.17
C VAL A 134 -8.09 9.33 20.69
N GLU A 135 -8.94 8.33 20.57
CA GLU A 135 -8.69 6.93 20.96
C GLU A 135 -8.72 6.00 19.73
N GLU A 136 -8.43 4.72 19.93
CA GLU A 136 -8.59 3.69 18.90
C GLU A 136 -10.05 3.65 18.40
N ASP A 137 -10.23 3.38 17.11
CA ASP A 137 -11.51 3.39 16.38
C ASP A 137 -12.22 4.76 16.26
N ASP A 138 -11.63 5.85 16.77
CA ASP A 138 -12.18 7.19 16.54
C ASP A 138 -11.99 7.65 15.08
N VAL A 139 -13.01 8.35 14.57
CA VAL A 139 -12.98 8.87 13.19
C VAL A 139 -12.41 10.28 13.15
N VAL A 140 -11.22 10.44 12.57
CA VAL A 140 -10.59 11.75 12.32
C VAL A 140 -10.80 12.16 10.86
N THR A 141 -11.53 13.25 10.63
CA THR A 141 -11.72 13.79 9.27
C THR A 141 -10.58 14.75 8.90
N LEU A 142 -9.84 14.41 7.84
CA LEU A 142 -8.79 15.28 7.29
C LEU A 142 -9.32 16.09 6.10
N TYR A 143 -9.26 17.42 6.18
CA TYR A 143 -9.58 18.32 5.06
C TYR A 143 -8.36 19.16 4.70
N MET A 144 -7.46 18.56 3.92
CA MET A 144 -6.17 19.16 3.54
C MET A 144 -5.89 18.95 2.03
N PRO A 145 -5.15 19.87 1.39
CA PRO A 145 -4.65 19.67 0.03
C PRO A 145 -3.48 18.67 0.00
N MET A 146 -2.88 18.48 -1.18
CA MET A 146 -1.68 17.64 -1.39
C MET A 146 -0.42 18.30 -0.82
N VAL A 147 -0.35 18.42 0.51
CA VAL A 147 0.80 18.93 1.27
C VAL A 147 1.44 17.81 2.08
N PRO A 148 2.73 17.91 2.48
CA PRO A 148 3.42 16.87 3.25
C PRO A 148 2.72 16.51 4.56
N GLU A 149 2.00 17.46 5.16
CA GLU A 149 1.26 17.26 6.40
C GLU A 149 0.08 16.28 6.23
N LEU A 150 -0.41 16.04 5.01
CA LEU A 150 -1.48 15.08 4.75
C LEU A 150 -1.07 13.64 5.09
N PRO A 151 -0.01 13.05 4.50
CA PRO A 151 0.43 11.72 4.90
C PRO A 151 0.92 11.67 6.35
N ILE A 152 1.47 12.77 6.90
CA ILE A 152 1.84 12.85 8.32
C ILE A 152 0.61 12.65 9.21
N ALA A 153 -0.48 13.37 8.93
CA ALA A 153 -1.72 13.24 9.69
C ALA A 153 -2.37 11.87 9.51
N MET A 154 -2.34 11.30 8.30
CA MET A 154 -2.90 9.96 8.04
C MET A 154 -2.16 8.86 8.79
N LEU A 155 -0.83 8.92 8.86
CA LEU A 155 -0.02 7.93 9.59
C LEU A 155 -0.06 8.13 11.11
N ALA A 156 -0.53 9.29 11.58
CA ALA A 156 -0.67 9.61 12.99
C ALA A 156 -2.05 9.29 13.58
N CYS A 157 -3.06 9.07 12.73
CA CYS A 157 -4.37 8.56 13.11
C CYS A 157 -4.26 7.05 13.34
#